data_AF-A0A967JUR6-F1
#
_entry.id   AF-A0A967JUR6-F1
#
_cell.length_a   1.000
_cell.length_b   1.000
_cell.length_c   1.000
_cell.angle_alpha   90.00
_cell.angle_beta   90.00
_cell.angle_gamma   90.00
#
_symmetry.space_group_name_H-M   'P 1'
#
loop_
_entity.id
_entity.type
_entity.pdbx_description
1 polymer ?
#
loop_
_entity_poly.entity_id
_entity_poly.type
_entity_poly.pdbx_seq_one_letter_code
_entity_poly.pdbx_strand_id
1 'polypeptide(L)' 'EIAGLVGGLGMAPGGNIGQDTAIFEPVHGSAPDIAGQGIANPTAQLLAACMMLDHIEQPAAAER' A
#
# COMPACT_ATOMS: atom_id res chain seq x y z
N GLU A 1 -5.08 -4.42 14.05
CA GLU A 1 -4.44 -5.43 14.94
C GLU A 1 -3.48 -6.34 14.17
N ILE A 2 -3.94 -7.05 13.13
CA ILE A 2 -3.10 -7.99 12.36
C ILE A 2 -1.84 -7.34 11.79
N ALA A 3 -1.94 -6.13 11.23
CA ALA A 3 -0.78 -5.39 10.73
C ALA A 3 0.32 -5.22 11.80
N GLY A 4 -0.04 -5.09 13.08
CA GLY A 4 0.93 -4.95 14.19
C GLY A 4 1.81 -6.18 14.39
N LEU A 5 1.38 -7.36 13.95
CA LEU A 5 2.16 -8.61 14.06
C LEU A 5 3.25 -8.73 12.99
N VAL A 6 3.19 -7.92 11.93
CA VAL A 6 4.03 -8.03 10.73
C VAL A 6 4.75 -6.72 10.37
N GLY A 7 4.91 -5.80 11.34
CA GLY A 7 5.65 -4.54 11.16
C GLY A 7 4.80 -3.27 11.15
N GLY A 8 3.51 -3.37 11.47
CA GLY A 8 2.60 -2.24 11.66
C GLY A 8 1.94 -1.74 10.37
N LEU A 9 1.16 -0.66 10.48
CA LEU A 9 0.39 -0.10 9.37
C LEU A 9 1.26 0.45 8.22
N GLY A 10 2.53 0.81 8.50
CA GLY A 10 3.50 1.21 7.48
C GLY A 10 3.89 0.10 6.49
N MET A 11 3.47 -1.15 6.77
CA MET A 11 3.74 -2.33 5.94
C MET A 11 2.45 -2.95 5.35
N ALA A 12 1.28 -2.39 5.66
CA ALA A 12 -0.01 -2.97 5.26
C ALA A 12 -0.55 -2.26 3.99
N PRO A 13 -0.54 -2.91 2.81
CA PRO A 13 -1.23 -2.42 1.63
C PRO A 13 -2.75 -2.72 1.69
N GLY A 14 -3.52 -2.01 0.88
CA GLY A 14 -4.97 -2.17 0.77
C GLY A 14 -5.46 -2.07 -0.68
N GLY A 15 -6.60 -2.70 -0.93
CA GLY A 15 -7.29 -2.68 -2.21
C GLY A 15 -8.80 -2.63 -2.01
N ASN A 16 -9.44 -1.62 -2.57
CA ASN A 16 -10.89 -1.46 -2.63
C ASN A 16 -11.36 -1.84 -4.04
N ILE A 17 -12.01 -3.01 -4.18
CA ILE A 17 -12.40 -3.56 -5.47
C ILE A 17 -13.91 -3.38 -5.68
N GLY A 18 -14.29 -2.67 -6.75
CA GLY A 18 -15.66 -2.51 -7.21
C GLY A 18 -15.91 -3.21 -8.55
N GLN A 19 -17.15 -3.14 -9.02
CA GLN A 19 -17.55 -3.78 -10.28
C GLN A 19 -16.85 -3.18 -11.51
N ASP A 20 -16.68 -1.85 -11.52
CA ASP A 20 -16.17 -1.10 -12.67
C ASP A 20 -14.79 -0.47 -12.40
N THR A 21 -14.34 -0.46 -11.14
CA THR A 21 -13.13 0.26 -10.73
C THR A 21 -12.53 -0.36 -9.49
N ALA A 22 -11.20 -0.34 -9.40
CA ALA A 22 -10.43 -0.72 -8.22
C ALA A 22 -9.51 0.44 -7.79
N ILE A 23 -9.34 0.62 -6.49
CA ILE A 23 -8.45 1.61 -5.87
C ILE A 23 -7.48 0.87 -4.96
N PHE A 24 -6.19 1.15 -5.09
CA PHE A 24 -5.14 0.56 -4.26
C PHE A 24 -4.44 1.65 -3.45
N GLU A 25 -4.39 1.48 -2.13
CA GLU A 25 -3.91 2.48 -1.19
C GLU A 25 -3.23 1.84 0.02
N PRO A 26 -2.31 2.53 0.70
CA PRO A 26 -1.80 2.08 2.00
C PRO A 26 -2.90 2.14 3.06
N VAL A 27 -2.87 1.25 4.04
CA VAL A 27 -3.86 1.26 5.14
C VAL A 27 -3.60 2.41 6.14
N HIS A 28 -2.38 2.91 6.24
CA HIS A 28 -2.04 4.00 7.14
C HIS A 28 -2.63 5.35 6.67
N GLY A 29 -2.80 6.28 7.61
CA GLY A 29 -3.23 7.65 7.32
C GLY A 29 -2.10 8.57 6.86
N SER A 30 -2.36 9.88 6.90
CA SER A 30 -1.47 10.93 6.36
C SER A 30 -0.26 11.30 7.22
N ALA A 31 -0.26 10.94 8.51
CA ALA A 31 0.78 11.28 9.51
C ALA A 31 1.30 12.74 9.39
N PRO A 32 0.46 13.76 9.69
CA PRO A 32 0.80 15.17 9.45
C PRO A 32 2.00 15.68 10.24
N ASP A 33 2.27 15.09 11.39
CA ASP A 33 3.36 15.42 12.31
C ASP A 33 4.75 15.13 11.71
N ILE A 34 4.85 14.20 10.75
CA ILE A 34 6.10 13.82 10.07
C ILE A 34 6.15 14.24 8.60
N ALA A 35 5.12 14.96 8.11
CA ALA A 35 5.04 15.40 6.73
C ALA A 35 6.23 16.31 6.36
N GLY A 36 6.83 16.06 5.19
CA GLY A 36 7.98 16.83 4.69
C GLY A 36 9.32 16.51 5.35
N GLN A 37 9.37 15.62 6.36
CA GLN A 37 10.61 15.26 7.05
C GLN A 37 11.40 14.15 6.36
N GLY A 38 10.80 13.46 5.37
CA GLY A 38 11.45 12.36 4.64
C GLY A 38 11.63 11.08 5.47
N ILE A 39 10.91 10.95 6.59
CA ILE A 39 11.04 9.80 7.52
C ILE A 39 9.87 8.81 7.46
N ALA A 40 8.83 9.10 6.65
CA ALA A 40 7.72 8.18 6.46
C ALA A 40 8.20 6.91 5.74
N ASN A 41 7.71 5.73 6.16
CA ASN A 41 7.97 4.48 5.47
C ASN A 41 7.01 4.31 4.28
N PRO A 42 7.48 4.34 3.02
CA PRO A 42 6.61 4.25 1.84
C PRO A 42 6.21 2.81 1.48
N THR A 43 6.64 1.81 2.25
CA THR A 43 6.51 0.39 1.87
C THR A 43 5.06 -0.03 1.63
N ALA A 44 4.13 0.33 2.51
CA ALA A 44 2.70 0.02 2.32
C ALA A 44 2.14 0.58 0.99
N GLN A 45 2.56 1.79 0.60
CA GLN A 45 2.13 2.40 -0.66
C GLN A 45 2.73 1.68 -1.88
N LEU A 46 4.00 1.27 -1.79
CA LEU A 46 4.64 0.48 -2.85
C LEU A 46 3.99 -0.89 -3.01
N LEU A 47 3.72 -1.58 -1.90
CA LEU A 47 3.03 -2.86 -1.92
C LEU A 47 1.60 -2.74 -2.47
N ALA A 48 0.89 -1.64 -2.20
CA ALA A 48 -0.41 -1.36 -2.81
C ALA A 48 -0.29 -1.18 -4.33
N ALA A 49 0.79 -0.56 -4.82
CA ALA A 49 1.07 -0.48 -6.25
C ALA A 49 1.40 -1.87 -6.87
N CYS A 50 2.13 -2.74 -6.16
CA CYS A 50 2.33 -4.13 -6.58
C CYS A 50 0.99 -4.87 -6.70
N MET A 51 0.09 -4.73 -5.71
CA MET A 51 -1.26 -5.31 -5.78
C MET A 51 -2.06 -4.79 -6.99
N MET A 52 -1.91 -3.50 -7.32
CA MET A 52 -2.53 -2.94 -8.53
C MET A 52 -1.96 -3.58 -9.79
N LEU A 53 -0.64 -3.73 -9.89
CA LEU A 53 0.02 -4.35 -11.04
C LEU A 53 -0.43 -5.80 -11.22
N ASP A 54 -0.54 -6.57 -10.14
CA ASP A 54 -1.11 -7.91 -10.16
C ASP A 54 -2.56 -7.90 -10.66
N HIS A 55 -3.37 -6.94 -10.19
CA HIS A 55 -4.77 -6.81 -10.58
C HIS A 55 -4.97 -6.48 -12.07
N ILE A 56 -4.04 -5.77 -12.71
CA ILE A 56 -4.07 -5.45 -14.14
C ILE A 56 -3.26 -6.44 -15.00
N GLU A 57 -3.04 -7.66 -14.48
CA GLU A 57 -2.35 -8.76 -15.17
C GLU A 57 -0.89 -8.43 -15.56
N GLN A 58 -0.20 -7.67 -14.72
CA GLN A 58 1.24 -7.35 -14.85
C GLN A 58 2.11 -7.91 -13.69
N PRO A 59 2.06 -9.22 -13.40
CA PRO A 59 2.76 -9.80 -12.24
C PRO A 59 4.30 -9.67 -12.33
N ALA A 60 4.86 -9.72 -13.54
CA ALA A 60 6.29 -9.53 -13.74
C ALA A 60 6.76 -8.11 -13.38
N ALA A 61 5.87 -7.12 -13.37
CA ALA A 61 6.17 -5.77 -12.88
C ALA A 61 5.96 -5.65 -11.37
N ALA A 62 5.04 -6.43 -10.78
CA ALA A 62 4.78 -6.46 -9.35
C ALA A 62 5.93 -7.09 -8.53
N GLU A 63 6.64 -8.07 -9.10
CA GLU A 63 7.70 -8.84 -8.43
C GLU A 63 9.12 -8.22 -8.49
N ARG A 64 9.32 -7.14 -9.26
CA ARG A 64 10.64 -6.51 -9.46
C ARG A 64 11.00 -5.53 -8.34
#